data_AF-A0A8J5J5S2-F1
#
_entry.id   AF-A0A8J5J5S2-F1
#
_cell.length_a   1.000
_cell.length_b   1.000
_cell.length_c   1.000
_cell.angle_alpha   90.00
_cell.angle_beta   90.00
_cell.angle_gamma   90.00
#
_symmetry.space_group_name_H-M   'P 1'
#
loop_
_entity.id
_entity.type
_entity.pdbx_description
1 polymer ?
#
loop_
_entity_poly.entity_id
_entity_poly.type
_entity_poly.pdbx_seq_one_letter_code
_entity_poly.pdbx_strand_id
1 'polypeptide(L)'
;MATVKTMAAKSLSPGQNRRGSIGTVDADDDLGETLEVEAIAQLLALKSTEMMQLQRTHDEYVKSSCEYERELEIEVDRYEKKTQQLESAALQLERDKSDLNSSMTGVKDELQSAHRREHMLQMQLDEMKWKIQKLEQANDELETSARVAQATIEDLHHKSETLLEQNVFLQHEKEELLKQLSSIIVAEAAAPVAPVQEENARKGKRRKGRRPEVLETCLHLTCRKCRANKPHAHNGGSDEKGSVSAFFERLRIFLFGER
;
A
#
# COMPACT_ATOMS: atom_id res chain seq x y z
N MET A 1 39.85 -26.31 -6.58
CA MET A 1 40.49 -27.32 -7.44
C MET A 1 41.99 -27.10 -7.38
N ALA A 2 42.68 -27.82 -6.48
CA ALA A 2 44.11 -27.73 -6.27
C ALA A 2 44.77 -29.03 -6.74
N THR A 3 45.78 -28.92 -7.60
CA THR A 3 46.58 -30.04 -8.10
C THR A 3 47.77 -30.28 -7.17
N VAL A 4 47.70 -31.37 -6.41
CA VAL A 4 48.82 -31.93 -5.65
C VAL A 4 49.76 -32.65 -6.62
N LYS A 5 51.04 -32.29 -6.63
CA LYS A 5 52.07 -32.90 -7.47
C LYS A 5 53.07 -33.66 -6.58
N THR A 6 52.84 -34.96 -6.45
CA THR A 6 53.76 -35.93 -5.82
C THR A 6 54.84 -36.38 -6.81
N MET A 7 56.12 -36.23 -6.46
CA MET A 7 57.28 -36.86 -7.13
C MET A 7 58.31 -37.16 -6.01
N ALA A 8 58.35 -38.38 -5.47
CA ALA A 8 59.18 -39.52 -5.91
C ALA A 8 60.66 -39.39 -5.50
N ALA A 9 60.99 -39.91 -4.31
CA ALA A 9 62.34 -40.13 -3.83
C ALA A 9 62.98 -41.33 -4.54
N LYS A 10 64.23 -41.18 -5.00
CA LYS A 10 65.00 -42.20 -5.74
C LYS A 10 66.06 -42.78 -4.80
N SER A 11 65.76 -43.94 -4.22
CA SER A 11 66.70 -44.74 -3.42
C SER A 11 67.68 -45.50 -4.33
N LEU A 12 68.98 -45.29 -4.15
CA LEU A 12 70.04 -46.12 -4.74
C LEU A 12 70.69 -46.97 -3.65
N SER A 13 70.70 -48.28 -3.89
CA SER A 13 71.23 -49.34 -3.02
C SER A 13 72.70 -49.65 -3.39
N PRO A 14 73.60 -49.99 -2.45
CA PRO A 14 74.99 -50.36 -2.76
C PRO A 14 75.08 -51.86 -3.13
N GLY A 15 75.52 -52.13 -4.37
CA GLY A 15 75.82 -53.47 -4.85
C GLY A 15 77.19 -53.98 -4.39
N GLN A 16 77.19 -55.17 -3.79
CA GLN A 16 78.36 -55.97 -3.43
C GLN A 16 79.03 -56.64 -4.64
N ASN A 17 80.29 -57.06 -4.42
CA ASN A 17 81.11 -58.06 -5.15
C ASN A 17 82.21 -57.52 -6.08
N ARG A 18 83.49 -57.80 -5.77
CA ARG A 18 84.15 -59.04 -6.20
C ARG A 18 85.57 -59.25 -5.61
N ARG A 19 85.85 -60.54 -5.48
CA ARG A 19 87.01 -61.29 -5.00
C ARG A 19 88.11 -61.42 -6.08
N GLY A 20 89.36 -61.50 -5.65
CA GLY A 20 90.55 -61.93 -6.41
C GLY A 20 91.79 -61.28 -5.78
N SER A 21 92.98 -61.86 -5.68
CA SER A 21 93.54 -63.16 -6.04
C SER A 21 94.86 -63.29 -5.25
N ILE A 22 95.26 -64.51 -4.91
CA ILE A 22 96.51 -64.86 -4.21
C ILE A 22 97.70 -64.85 -5.20
N GLY A 23 98.87 -64.43 -4.72
CA GLY A 23 100.22 -64.65 -5.30
C GLY A 23 101.28 -63.98 -4.40
N THR A 24 101.87 -64.68 -3.43
CA THR A 24 103.16 -65.41 -3.46
C THR A 24 104.42 -64.53 -3.54
N VAL A 25 105.12 -64.49 -2.39
CA VAL A 25 106.59 -64.55 -2.14
C VAL A 25 107.49 -63.57 -2.91
N ASP A 26 108.15 -62.68 -2.19
CA ASP A 26 109.63 -62.61 -2.17
C ASP A 26 110.10 -61.80 -0.94
N ALA A 27 111.15 -62.32 -0.31
CA ALA A 27 111.87 -61.69 0.79
C ALA A 27 112.89 -60.67 0.23
N ASP A 28 113.21 -59.66 1.04
CA ASP A 28 114.27 -58.64 0.90
C ASP A 28 113.78 -57.21 0.59
N ASP A 29 113.19 -56.49 1.57
CA ASP A 29 113.08 -55.01 1.51
C ASP A 29 112.84 -54.28 2.86
N ASP A 30 113.61 -54.60 3.91
CA ASP A 30 113.33 -54.15 5.29
C ASP A 30 113.68 -52.67 5.59
N LEU A 31 114.03 -51.84 4.58
CA LEU A 31 114.34 -50.41 4.78
C LEU A 31 113.71 -49.47 3.73
N GLY A 32 113.18 -49.98 2.60
CA GLY A 32 112.33 -49.23 1.66
C GLY A 32 110.84 -49.27 2.04
N GLU A 33 110.38 -50.42 2.56
CA GLU A 33 108.98 -50.62 3.00
C GLU A 33 108.57 -49.72 4.18
N THR A 34 109.50 -49.34 5.05
CA THR A 34 109.19 -48.52 6.23
C THR A 34 108.79 -47.08 5.90
N LEU A 35 109.43 -46.46 4.90
CA LEU A 35 109.10 -45.11 4.41
C LEU A 35 107.76 -45.09 3.64
N GLU A 36 107.47 -46.15 2.87
CA GLU A 36 106.19 -46.29 2.17
C GLU A 36 105.03 -46.58 3.15
N VAL A 37 105.26 -47.43 4.16
CA VAL A 37 104.27 -47.73 5.22
C VAL A 37 103.98 -46.48 6.06
N GLU A 38 104.98 -45.66 6.37
CA GLU A 38 104.79 -44.40 7.10
C GLU A 38 104.00 -43.37 6.28
N ALA A 39 104.26 -43.25 4.97
CA ALA A 39 103.49 -42.39 4.07
C ALA A 39 102.03 -42.87 3.91
N ILE A 40 101.80 -44.18 3.83
CA ILE A 40 100.46 -44.78 3.80
C ILE A 40 99.73 -44.53 5.13
N ALA A 41 100.41 -44.66 6.26
CA ALA A 41 99.83 -44.38 7.58
C ALA A 41 99.45 -42.90 7.74
N GLN A 42 100.30 -41.97 7.27
CA GLN A 42 99.98 -40.54 7.24
C GLN A 42 98.79 -40.23 6.33
N LEU A 43 98.72 -40.85 5.14
CA LEU A 43 97.58 -40.69 4.23
C LEU A 43 96.29 -41.25 4.82
N LEU A 44 96.34 -42.41 5.49
CA LEU A 44 95.21 -42.99 6.23
C LEU A 44 94.75 -42.10 7.38
N ALA A 45 95.68 -41.50 8.13
CA ALA A 45 95.36 -40.55 9.19
C ALA A 45 94.67 -39.31 8.62
N LEU A 46 95.18 -38.74 7.52
CA LEU A 46 94.54 -37.63 6.82
C LEU A 46 93.13 -37.98 6.35
N LYS A 47 92.96 -39.12 5.67
CA LYS A 47 91.65 -39.60 5.21
C LYS A 47 90.69 -39.88 6.37
N SER A 48 91.19 -40.38 7.51
CA SER A 48 90.41 -40.56 8.73
C SER A 48 89.91 -39.21 9.28
N THR A 49 90.77 -38.20 9.31
CA THR A 49 90.37 -36.84 9.74
C THR A 49 89.39 -36.19 8.78
N GLU A 50 89.57 -36.35 7.47
CA GLU A 50 88.62 -35.87 6.44
C GLU A 50 87.25 -36.55 6.58
N MET A 51 87.22 -37.87 6.81
CA MET A 51 85.97 -38.61 7.04
C MET A 51 85.27 -38.09 8.30
N MET A 52 86.00 -37.92 9.40
CA MET A 52 85.43 -37.36 10.63
C MET A 52 84.88 -35.94 10.43
N GLN A 53 85.57 -35.09 9.66
CA GLN A 53 85.08 -33.75 9.35
C GLN A 53 83.82 -33.81 8.47
N LEU A 54 83.80 -34.65 7.44
CA LEU A 54 82.65 -34.83 6.57
C LEU A 54 81.44 -35.40 7.31
N GLN A 55 81.65 -36.32 8.26
CA GLN A 55 80.59 -36.86 9.09
C GLN A 55 79.99 -35.75 9.97
N ARG A 56 80.81 -34.90 10.58
CA ARG A 56 80.32 -33.77 11.39
C ARG A 56 79.52 -32.78 10.55
N THR A 57 80.00 -32.39 9.37
CA THR A 57 79.27 -31.46 8.51
C THR A 57 77.97 -32.05 7.97
N HIS A 58 77.96 -33.36 7.70
CA HIS A 58 76.73 -34.07 7.36
C HIS A 58 75.73 -34.06 8.53
N ASP A 59 76.18 -34.37 9.75
CA ASP A 59 75.32 -34.39 10.93
C ASP A 59 74.74 -32.99 11.23
N GLU A 60 75.54 -31.93 11.04
CA GLU A 60 75.09 -30.54 11.14
C GLU A 60 74.07 -30.19 10.05
N TYR A 61 74.28 -30.62 8.81
CA TYR A 61 73.32 -30.44 7.72
C TYR A 61 71.99 -31.15 8.01
N VAL A 62 72.03 -32.41 8.45
CA VAL A 62 70.82 -33.17 8.79
C VAL A 62 70.06 -32.47 9.91
N LYS A 63 70.75 -32.02 10.96
CA LYS A 63 70.14 -31.28 12.05
C LYS A 63 69.45 -30.00 11.57
N SER A 64 70.16 -29.19 10.78
CA SER A 64 69.61 -27.94 10.22
C SER A 64 68.42 -28.22 9.29
N SER A 65 68.47 -29.28 8.47
CA SER A 65 67.35 -29.69 7.62
C SER A 65 66.12 -30.04 8.44
N CYS A 66 66.26 -30.82 9.52
CA CYS A 66 65.14 -31.16 10.39
C CYS A 66 64.57 -29.93 11.13
N GLU A 67 65.41 -28.94 11.47
CA GLU A 67 64.95 -27.69 12.05
C GLU A 67 64.10 -26.89 11.04
N TYR A 68 64.54 -26.77 9.79
CA TYR A 68 63.77 -26.12 8.73
C TYR A 68 62.46 -26.84 8.42
N GLU A 69 62.47 -28.18 8.35
CA GLU A 69 61.25 -28.97 8.16
C GLU A 69 60.23 -28.69 9.27
N ARG A 70 60.67 -28.67 10.52
CA ARG A 70 59.81 -28.35 11.67
C ARG A 70 59.26 -26.93 11.58
N GLU A 71 60.07 -25.93 11.20
CA GLU A 71 59.60 -24.55 11.03
C GLU A 71 58.55 -24.43 9.92
N LEU A 72 58.75 -25.14 8.81
CA LEU A 72 57.79 -25.18 7.71
C LEU A 72 56.48 -25.85 8.12
N GLU A 73 56.53 -26.96 8.86
CA GLU A 73 55.34 -27.63 9.41
C GLU A 73 54.54 -26.69 10.33
N ILE A 74 55.21 -25.93 11.20
CA ILE A 74 54.57 -24.95 12.07
C ILE A 74 53.87 -23.84 11.26
N GLU A 75 54.51 -23.35 10.20
CA GLU A 75 53.92 -22.28 9.38
C GLU A 75 52.76 -22.80 8.52
N VAL A 76 52.83 -24.05 8.03
CA VAL A 76 51.69 -24.73 7.38
C VAL A 76 50.52 -24.84 8.34
N ASP A 77 50.73 -25.36 9.56
CA ASP A 77 49.70 -25.46 10.59
C ASP A 77 49.05 -24.10 10.89
N ARG A 78 49.87 -23.04 10.95
CA ARG A 78 49.40 -21.67 11.18
C ARG A 78 48.52 -21.18 10.03
N TYR A 79 48.94 -21.41 8.78
CA TYR A 79 48.15 -21.04 7.61
C TYR A 79 46.86 -21.85 7.47
N GLU A 80 46.89 -23.14 7.79
CA GLU A 80 45.68 -23.98 7.81
C GLU A 80 44.67 -23.46 8.83
N LYS A 81 45.11 -23.18 10.07
CA LYS A 81 44.24 -22.59 11.11
C LYS A 81 43.67 -21.24 10.69
N LYS A 82 44.50 -20.37 10.11
CA LYS A 82 44.04 -19.07 9.60
C LYS A 82 43.03 -19.22 8.46
N THR A 83 43.25 -20.18 7.57
CA THR A 83 42.34 -20.48 6.46
C THR A 83 40.98 -20.96 6.99
N GLN A 84 40.97 -21.90 7.91
CA GLN A 84 39.74 -22.38 8.56
C GLN A 84 38.98 -21.24 9.27
N GLN A 85 39.69 -20.35 9.97
CA GLN A 85 39.09 -19.18 10.61
C GLN A 85 38.43 -18.25 9.57
N LEU A 86 39.14 -17.91 8.49
CA LEU A 86 38.61 -17.05 7.43
C LEU A 86 37.42 -17.68 6.72
N GLU A 87 37.45 -18.99 6.46
CA GLU A 87 36.33 -19.73 5.89
C GLU A 87 35.10 -19.70 6.80
N SER A 88 35.29 -19.89 8.12
CA SER A 88 34.20 -19.81 9.09
C SER A 88 33.59 -18.40 9.15
N ALA A 89 34.43 -17.36 9.11
CA ALA A 89 33.98 -15.97 9.10
C ALA A 89 33.25 -15.63 7.79
N ALA A 90 33.74 -16.09 6.65
CA ALA A 90 33.08 -15.90 5.36
C ALA A 90 31.70 -16.57 5.31
N LEU A 91 31.59 -17.80 5.83
CA LEU A 91 30.30 -18.49 5.94
C LEU A 91 29.32 -17.75 6.85
N GLN A 92 29.80 -17.18 7.96
CA GLN A 92 28.95 -16.40 8.86
C GLN A 92 28.45 -15.11 8.18
N LEU A 93 29.35 -14.38 7.50
CA LEU A 93 28.97 -13.16 6.80
C LEU A 93 27.97 -13.41 5.67
N GLU A 94 28.06 -14.54 4.96
CA GLU A 94 27.05 -14.90 3.95
C GLU A 94 25.68 -15.21 4.57
N ARG A 95 25.63 -15.82 5.76
CA ARG A 95 24.35 -15.98 6.49
C ARG A 95 23.78 -14.64 6.92
N ASP A 96 24.58 -13.80 7.56
CA ASP A 96 24.14 -12.48 8.03
C ASP A 96 23.63 -11.61 6.87
N LYS A 97 24.30 -11.69 5.72
CA LYS A 97 23.88 -11.04 4.46
C LYS A 97 22.55 -11.58 3.94
N SER A 98 22.33 -12.89 3.99
CA SER A 98 21.06 -13.52 3.62
C SER A 98 19.92 -13.08 4.54
N ASP A 99 20.17 -13.03 5.85
CA ASP A 99 19.19 -12.60 6.85
C ASP A 99 18.85 -11.12 6.68
N LEU A 100 19.87 -10.27 6.47
CA LEU A 100 19.68 -8.85 6.21
C LEU A 100 18.91 -8.61 4.90
N ASN A 101 19.20 -9.35 3.83
CA ASN A 101 18.46 -9.26 2.57
C ASN A 101 16.99 -9.68 2.73
N SER A 102 16.73 -10.71 3.53
CA SER A 102 15.37 -11.14 3.85
C SER A 102 14.62 -10.06 4.63
N SER A 103 15.25 -9.47 5.65
CA SER A 103 14.69 -8.35 6.41
C SER A 103 14.44 -7.12 5.53
N MET A 104 15.38 -6.78 4.64
CA MET A 104 15.26 -5.65 3.73
C MET A 104 14.10 -5.83 2.74
N THR A 105 13.89 -7.06 2.26
CA THR A 105 12.76 -7.41 1.40
C THR A 105 11.44 -7.26 2.17
N GLY A 106 11.37 -7.74 3.41
CA GLY A 106 10.18 -7.57 4.26
C GLY A 106 9.81 -6.11 4.50
N VAL A 107 10.79 -5.26 4.86
CA VAL A 107 10.56 -3.82 5.04
C VAL A 107 10.10 -3.15 3.74
N LYS A 108 10.65 -3.57 2.60
CA LYS A 108 10.25 -3.04 1.28
C LYS A 108 8.79 -3.38 0.96
N ASP A 109 8.34 -4.60 1.28
CA ASP A 109 6.96 -5.04 1.06
C ASP A 109 5.98 -4.29 1.99
N GLU A 110 6.37 -4.11 3.26
CA GLU A 110 5.60 -3.30 4.22
C GLU A 110 5.46 -1.84 3.76
N LEU A 111 6.54 -1.25 3.26
CA LEU A 111 6.55 0.11 2.71
C LEU A 111 5.62 0.23 1.49
N GLN A 112 5.65 -0.75 0.58
CA GLN A 112 4.74 -0.77 -0.57
C GLN A 112 3.29 -0.92 -0.13
N SER A 113 3.00 -1.76 0.86
CA SER A 113 1.67 -1.91 1.44
C SER A 113 1.18 -0.61 2.08
N ALA A 114 2.05 0.08 2.82
CA ALA A 114 1.75 1.38 3.42
C ALA A 114 1.44 2.42 2.35
N HIS A 115 2.22 2.51 1.28
CA HIS A 115 2.00 3.46 0.20
C HIS A 115 0.67 3.22 -0.54
N ARG A 116 0.28 1.96 -0.76
CA ARG A 116 -1.03 1.63 -1.33
C ARG A 116 -2.19 2.06 -0.43
N ARG A 117 -2.05 1.86 0.89
CA ARG A 117 -3.04 2.30 1.89
C ARG A 117 -3.14 3.82 1.95
N GLU A 118 -2.01 4.51 1.95
CA GLU A 118 -1.93 5.97 1.90
C GLU A 118 -2.65 6.51 0.66
N HIS A 119 -2.36 5.96 -0.52
CA HIS A 119 -3.01 6.38 -1.76
C HIS A 119 -4.53 6.19 -1.72
N MET A 120 -5.00 5.05 -1.18
CA MET A 120 -6.43 4.79 -1.01
C MET A 120 -7.10 5.81 -0.09
N LEU A 121 -6.47 6.11 1.05
CA LEU A 121 -6.99 7.11 2.00
C LEU A 121 -6.99 8.51 1.38
N GLN A 122 -5.97 8.86 0.60
CA GLN A 122 -5.91 10.13 -0.12
C GLN A 122 -7.08 10.28 -1.10
N MET A 123 -7.38 9.24 -1.89
CA MET A 123 -8.54 9.25 -2.79
C MET A 123 -9.87 9.41 -2.04
N GLN A 124 -10.05 8.71 -0.92
CA GLN A 124 -11.25 8.84 -0.09
C GLN A 124 -11.40 10.25 0.50
N LEU A 125 -10.30 10.84 0.93
CA LEU A 125 -10.27 12.20 1.48
C LEU A 125 -10.69 13.22 0.41
N ASP A 126 -10.19 13.08 -0.82
CA ASP A 126 -10.55 13.96 -1.93
C ASP A 126 -12.02 13.78 -2.35
N GLU A 127 -12.55 12.56 -2.32
CA GLU A 127 -13.98 12.29 -2.54
C GLU A 127 -14.86 12.95 -1.46
N MET A 128 -14.47 12.85 -0.19
CA MET A 128 -15.21 13.46 0.91
C MET A 128 -15.17 14.99 0.85
N LYS A 129 -14.02 15.59 0.51
CA LYS A 129 -13.93 17.04 0.25
C LYS A 129 -14.91 17.48 -0.84
N TRP A 130 -14.96 16.74 -1.95
CA TRP A 130 -15.88 17.05 -3.04
C TRP A 130 -17.35 16.96 -2.61
N LYS A 131 -17.69 15.92 -1.82
CA LYS A 131 -19.04 15.76 -1.25
C LYS A 131 -19.42 16.91 -0.31
N ILE A 132 -18.50 17.36 0.54
CA ILE A 132 -18.71 18.49 1.45
C ILE A 132 -19.04 19.75 0.64
N GLN A 133 -18.21 20.09 -0.36
CA GLN A 133 -18.46 21.26 -1.22
C GLN A 133 -19.82 21.21 -1.92
N LYS A 134 -20.27 20.02 -2.33
CA LYS A 134 -21.59 19.86 -2.94
C LYS A 134 -22.73 20.07 -1.95
N LEU A 135 -22.58 19.62 -0.72
CA LEU A 135 -23.56 19.84 0.34
C LEU A 135 -23.60 21.31 0.78
N GLU A 136 -22.45 21.97 0.87
CA GLU A 136 -22.36 23.41 1.14
C GLU A 136 -23.10 24.21 0.07
N GLN A 137 -22.83 23.94 -1.21
CA GLN A 137 -23.53 24.58 -2.33
C GLN A 137 -25.06 24.36 -2.25
N ALA A 138 -25.50 23.15 -1.98
CA ALA A 138 -26.93 22.84 -1.87
C ALA A 138 -27.58 23.55 -0.66
N ASN A 139 -26.84 23.70 0.44
CA ASN A 139 -27.31 24.42 1.62
C ASN A 139 -27.47 25.92 1.33
N ASP A 140 -26.50 26.55 0.66
CA ASP A 140 -26.59 27.95 0.25
C ASP A 140 -27.80 28.20 -0.67
N GLU A 141 -28.07 27.28 -1.60
CA GLU A 141 -29.25 27.33 -2.47
C GLU A 141 -30.56 27.22 -1.68
N LEU A 142 -30.62 26.34 -0.68
CA LEU A 142 -31.78 26.18 0.20
C LEU A 142 -32.01 27.41 1.09
N GLU A 143 -30.95 27.96 1.69
CA GLU A 143 -31.05 29.19 2.48
C GLU A 143 -31.55 30.36 1.63
N THR A 144 -31.04 30.48 0.39
CA THR A 144 -31.51 31.49 -0.55
C THR A 144 -32.99 31.31 -0.86
N SER A 145 -33.42 30.07 -1.15
CA SER A 145 -34.83 29.76 -1.39
C SER A 145 -35.70 30.07 -0.17
N ALA A 146 -35.22 29.81 1.05
CA ALA A 146 -35.94 30.09 2.28
C ALA A 146 -36.15 31.60 2.47
N ARG A 147 -35.12 32.43 2.23
CA ARG A 147 -35.24 33.89 2.31
C ARG A 147 -36.24 34.44 1.29
N VAL A 148 -36.22 33.94 0.05
CA VAL A 148 -37.18 34.34 -1.00
C VAL A 148 -38.60 33.94 -0.61
N ALA A 149 -38.80 32.72 -0.11
CA ALA A 149 -40.11 32.25 0.34
C ALA A 149 -40.63 33.11 1.51
N GLN A 150 -39.78 33.46 2.47
CA GLN A 150 -40.15 34.31 3.59
C GLN A 150 -40.56 35.71 3.14
N ALA A 151 -39.78 36.36 2.26
CA ALA A 151 -40.16 37.65 1.67
C ALA A 151 -41.51 37.57 0.94
N THR A 152 -41.77 36.46 0.22
CA THR A 152 -43.05 36.24 -0.47
C THR A 152 -44.21 36.08 0.53
N ILE A 153 -43.99 35.41 1.66
CA ILE A 153 -44.99 35.27 2.72
C ILE A 153 -45.31 36.63 3.32
N GLU A 154 -44.29 37.44 3.64
CA GLU A 154 -44.45 38.79 4.17
C GLU A 154 -45.21 39.69 3.19
N ASP A 155 -44.87 39.66 1.89
CA ASP A 155 -45.59 40.38 0.83
C ASP A 155 -47.06 39.99 0.73
N LEU A 156 -47.37 38.69 0.82
CA LEU A 156 -48.75 38.19 0.80
C LEU A 156 -49.50 38.56 2.07
N HIS A 157 -48.83 38.56 3.22
CA HIS A 157 -49.42 38.96 4.49
C HIS A 157 -49.86 40.43 4.45
N HIS A 158 -48.98 41.34 4.01
CA HIS A 158 -49.31 42.75 3.86
C HIS A 158 -50.47 42.98 2.88
N LYS A 159 -50.49 42.28 1.73
CA LYS A 159 -51.63 42.33 0.80
C LYS A 159 -52.93 41.85 1.45
N SER A 160 -52.87 40.80 2.26
CA SER A 160 -54.03 40.29 2.98
C SER A 160 -54.54 41.30 4.01
N GLU A 161 -53.65 41.98 4.74
CA GLU A 161 -54.00 43.04 5.70
C GLU A 161 -54.67 44.22 4.99
N THR A 162 -54.08 44.71 3.89
CA THR A 162 -54.68 45.79 3.09
C THR A 162 -56.07 45.43 2.56
N LEU A 163 -56.26 44.20 2.06
CA LEU A 163 -57.58 43.74 1.58
C LEU A 163 -58.60 43.63 2.73
N LEU A 164 -58.15 43.24 3.92
CA LEU A 164 -59.00 43.18 5.11
C LEU A 164 -59.44 44.58 5.54
N GLU A 165 -58.53 45.56 5.58
CA GLU A 165 -58.84 46.97 5.85
C GLU A 165 -59.86 47.52 4.85
N GLN A 166 -59.66 47.29 3.55
CA GLN A 166 -60.62 47.66 2.51
C GLN A 166 -61.98 47.00 2.71
N ASN A 167 -62.01 45.72 3.12
CA ASN A 167 -63.26 45.01 3.37
C ASN A 167 -64.02 45.61 4.56
N VAL A 168 -63.32 45.93 5.64
CA VAL A 168 -63.90 46.60 6.83
C VAL A 168 -64.48 47.95 6.44
N PHE A 169 -63.75 48.74 5.63
CA PHE A 169 -64.23 50.03 5.13
C PHE A 169 -65.54 49.89 4.32
N LEU A 170 -65.56 48.98 3.34
CA LEU A 170 -66.76 48.74 2.51
C LEU A 170 -67.94 48.18 3.32
N GLN A 171 -67.67 47.38 4.35
CA GLN A 171 -68.72 46.92 5.27
C GLN A 171 -69.34 48.10 6.03
N HIS A 172 -68.53 49.04 6.50
CA HIS A 172 -69.01 50.24 7.17
C HIS A 172 -69.88 51.11 6.25
N GLU A 173 -69.44 51.38 5.02
CA GLU A 173 -70.24 52.13 4.02
C GLU A 173 -71.57 51.43 3.73
N LYS A 174 -71.55 50.10 3.59
CA LYS A 174 -72.76 49.29 3.38
C LYS A 174 -73.73 49.41 4.57
N GLU A 175 -73.22 49.36 5.80
CA GLU A 175 -74.04 49.54 7.00
C GLU A 175 -74.67 50.93 7.06
N GLU A 176 -73.92 51.97 6.70
CA GLU A 176 -74.42 53.34 6.66
C GLU A 176 -75.51 53.53 5.59
N LEU A 177 -75.30 52.99 4.38
CA LEU A 177 -76.30 52.99 3.32
C LEU A 177 -77.57 52.23 3.72
N LEU A 178 -77.44 51.07 4.38
CA LEU A 178 -78.59 50.32 4.89
C LEU A 178 -79.36 51.10 5.96
N LYS A 179 -78.65 51.80 6.86
CA LYS A 179 -79.28 52.70 7.84
C LYS A 179 -80.05 53.82 7.14
N GLN A 180 -79.46 54.48 6.14
CA GLN A 180 -80.12 55.52 5.36
C GLN A 180 -81.37 54.99 4.64
N LEU A 181 -81.27 53.83 3.97
CA LEU A 181 -82.42 53.18 3.33
C LEU A 181 -83.52 52.83 4.32
N SER A 182 -83.17 52.28 5.49
CA SER A 182 -84.16 51.98 6.54
C SER A 182 -84.86 53.24 7.06
N SER A 183 -84.13 54.35 7.21
CA SER A 183 -84.68 55.66 7.60
C SER A 183 -85.68 56.18 6.57
N ILE A 184 -85.34 56.08 5.27
CA ILE A 184 -86.24 56.46 4.16
C ILE A 184 -87.51 55.60 4.18
N ILE A 185 -87.39 54.28 4.31
CA ILE A 185 -88.55 53.37 4.36
C ILE A 185 -89.47 53.70 5.55
N VAL A 186 -88.89 54.02 6.73
CA VAL A 186 -89.69 54.42 7.91
C VAL A 186 -90.35 55.78 7.70
N ALA A 187 -89.68 56.73 7.05
CA ALA A 187 -90.26 58.03 6.70
C ALA A 187 -91.39 57.90 5.67
N GLU A 188 -91.27 56.96 4.72
CA GLU A 188 -92.29 56.67 3.71
C GLU A 188 -93.50 55.90 4.29
N ALA A 189 -93.30 55.13 5.38
CA ALA A 189 -94.37 54.48 6.15
C ALA A 189 -95.15 55.41 7.10
N ALA A 190 -94.77 56.69 7.22
CA ALA A 190 -95.46 57.70 8.03
C ALA A 190 -96.54 58.49 7.25
N ALA A 191 -96.88 58.08 6.03
CA ALA A 191 -98.12 58.50 5.35
C ALA A 191 -99.24 57.49 5.68
N PRO A 192 -100.49 57.94 5.98
CA PRO A 192 -101.55 57.02 6.38
C PRO A 192 -102.05 56.27 5.15
N VAL A 193 -101.71 55.00 5.02
CA VAL A 193 -102.41 54.09 4.12
C VAL A 193 -102.85 52.85 4.91
N ALA A 194 -104.15 52.57 4.73
CA ALA A 194 -105.00 51.56 5.38
C ALA A 194 -104.45 50.12 5.33
N PRO A 195 -104.96 49.20 6.17
CA PRO A 195 -104.42 47.87 6.33
C PRO A 195 -104.87 46.95 5.18
N VAL A 196 -103.94 46.20 4.60
CA VAL A 196 -104.25 45.06 3.73
C VAL A 196 -103.44 43.84 4.18
N GLN A 197 -104.21 42.89 4.71
CA GLN A 197 -104.07 41.45 4.91
C GLN A 197 -102.74 40.72 4.63
N GLU A 198 -102.38 39.90 5.62
CA GLU A 198 -101.60 38.66 5.48
C GLU A 198 -102.18 37.72 4.40
N GLU A 199 -101.32 37.13 3.55
CA GLU A 199 -101.40 35.70 3.25
C GLU A 199 -100.13 35.14 2.58
N ASN A 200 -99.67 34.02 3.14
CA ASN A 200 -99.06 32.85 2.47
C ASN A 200 -97.60 32.87 1.98
N ALA A 201 -96.73 32.44 2.91
CA ALA A 201 -95.86 31.29 2.80
C ALA A 201 -95.40 30.82 1.41
N ARG A 202 -94.11 31.04 1.08
CA ARG A 202 -93.36 30.13 0.20
C ARG A 202 -92.00 29.75 0.78
N LYS A 203 -91.88 28.46 1.06
CA LYS A 203 -90.66 27.73 1.45
C LYS A 203 -89.59 27.84 0.35
N GLY A 204 -88.59 28.69 0.57
CA GLY A 204 -87.32 28.67 -0.18
C GLY A 204 -86.28 27.81 0.54
N LYS A 205 -86.07 26.58 0.07
CA LYS A 205 -85.02 25.68 0.59
C LYS A 205 -83.66 26.38 0.60
N ARG A 206 -83.03 26.45 1.79
CA ARG A 206 -81.60 26.71 1.98
C ARG A 206 -80.79 25.74 1.12
N ARG A 207 -80.25 26.20 -0.01
CA ARG A 207 -79.14 25.50 -0.67
C ARG A 207 -77.89 25.75 0.17
N LYS A 208 -77.44 24.69 0.85
CA LYS A 208 -76.13 24.58 1.50
C LYS A 208 -75.04 25.08 0.54
N GLY A 209 -74.05 25.73 1.12
CA GLY A 209 -72.96 26.43 0.42
C GLY A 209 -72.44 25.70 -0.80
N ARG A 210 -72.36 26.44 -1.91
CA ARG A 210 -71.34 26.13 -2.92
C ARG A 210 -70.01 26.39 -2.22
N ARG A 211 -69.24 25.31 -2.01
CA ARG A 211 -67.79 25.43 -1.87
C ARG A 211 -67.29 26.33 -3.01
N PRO A 212 -66.36 27.26 -2.77
CA PRO A 212 -65.55 27.77 -3.87
C PRO A 212 -64.98 26.54 -4.58
N GLU A 213 -65.15 26.47 -5.89
CA GLU A 213 -64.36 25.58 -6.72
C GLU A 213 -62.91 25.84 -6.33
N VAL A 214 -62.29 24.86 -5.65
CA VAL A 214 -60.86 24.68 -5.77
C VAL A 214 -60.66 24.41 -7.24
N LEU A 215 -60.50 25.48 -8.02
CA LEU A 215 -59.77 25.42 -9.26
C LEU A 215 -58.44 24.80 -8.85
N GLU A 216 -58.34 23.49 -9.07
CA GLU A 216 -57.09 22.80 -9.26
C GLU A 216 -56.42 23.46 -10.47
N THR A 217 -55.86 24.66 -10.25
CA THR A 217 -54.69 25.06 -10.98
C THR A 217 -53.61 24.15 -10.48
N CYS A 218 -53.45 23.00 -11.15
CA CYS A 218 -52.16 22.34 -11.20
C CYS A 218 -51.17 23.35 -11.78
N LEU A 219 -50.61 24.20 -10.92
CA LEU A 219 -49.33 24.85 -11.15
C LEU A 219 -48.29 23.74 -11.18
N HIS A 220 -48.18 23.07 -12.33
CA HIS A 220 -46.96 22.42 -12.76
C HIS A 220 -45.92 23.51 -13.08
N LEU A 221 -45.59 24.34 -12.09
CA LEU A 221 -44.38 25.14 -12.14
C LEU A 221 -43.32 24.37 -11.37
N THR A 222 -42.32 23.93 -12.13
CA THR A 222 -41.00 23.41 -11.73
C THR A 222 -40.79 21.90 -11.81
N CYS A 223 -40.76 21.38 -13.04
CA CYS A 223 -39.62 20.54 -13.42
C CYS A 223 -39.34 20.63 -14.92
N ARG A 224 -38.34 21.43 -15.31
CA ARG A 224 -37.82 21.47 -16.69
C ARG A 224 -37.22 20.12 -17.13
N LYS A 225 -36.96 19.20 -16.20
CA LYS A 225 -36.44 17.84 -16.43
C LYS A 225 -37.52 16.78 -16.73
N CYS A 226 -38.79 17.01 -16.37
CA CYS A 226 -39.87 16.02 -16.58
C CYS A 226 -40.61 16.16 -17.93
N ARG A 227 -40.23 17.12 -18.78
CA ARG A 227 -40.84 17.32 -20.11
C ARG A 227 -40.24 16.43 -21.22
N ALA A 228 -39.25 15.60 -20.90
CA ALA A 228 -38.77 14.55 -21.79
C ALA A 228 -39.69 13.32 -21.68
N ASN A 229 -40.81 13.39 -22.41
CA ASN A 229 -41.67 12.25 -22.70
C ASN A 229 -40.84 11.12 -23.36
N LYS A 230 -40.40 10.15 -22.55
CA LYS A 230 -40.33 8.74 -22.98
C LYS A 230 -41.54 8.07 -22.33
N PRO A 231 -42.43 7.42 -23.10
CA PRO A 231 -43.53 6.68 -22.50
C PRO A 231 -42.94 5.48 -21.76
N HIS A 232 -43.05 5.47 -20.43
CA HIS A 232 -42.88 4.25 -19.66
C HIS A 232 -44.08 3.35 -19.94
N ALA A 233 -43.84 2.31 -20.74
CA ALA A 233 -44.75 1.19 -20.89
C ALA A 233 -44.95 0.54 -19.52
N HIS A 234 -46.15 0.69 -18.98
CA HIS A 234 -46.68 -0.26 -18.00
C HIS A 234 -47.12 -1.51 -18.78
N ASN A 235 -46.29 -2.55 -18.71
CA ASN A 235 -46.59 -3.97 -18.89
C ASN A 235 -45.50 -4.68 -18.07
N GLY A 236 -45.78 -5.34 -16.96
CA GLY A 236 -46.64 -6.52 -16.87
C GLY A 236 -45.73 -7.75 -16.87
N GLY A 237 -45.57 -8.40 -15.71
CA GLY A 237 -44.77 -9.63 -15.54
C GLY A 237 -43.83 -9.51 -14.32
N SER A 238 -44.30 -9.80 -13.12
CA SER A 238 -44.27 -11.12 -12.47
C SER A 238 -42.85 -11.61 -12.18
N ASP A 239 -42.52 -11.62 -10.89
CA ASP A 239 -41.61 -12.54 -10.22
C ASP A 239 -40.40 -13.05 -11.00
N GLU A 240 -39.28 -12.35 -10.86
CA GLU A 240 -38.02 -13.03 -10.59
C GLU A 240 -37.09 -12.06 -9.86
N LYS A 241 -36.71 -12.43 -8.63
CA LYS A 241 -35.74 -11.71 -7.80
C LYS A 241 -34.38 -11.77 -8.48
N GLY A 242 -34.14 -10.85 -9.41
CA GLY A 242 -32.80 -10.61 -9.94
C GLY A 242 -31.87 -10.26 -8.78
N SER A 243 -30.79 -11.03 -8.64
CA SER A 243 -29.68 -10.78 -7.73
C SER A 243 -29.34 -9.28 -7.72
N VAL A 244 -29.10 -8.72 -6.54
CA VAL A 244 -28.63 -7.35 -6.34
C VAL A 244 -27.40 -7.05 -7.23
N SER A 245 -26.62 -8.07 -7.62
CA SER A 245 -25.52 -7.91 -8.58
C SER A 245 -25.97 -7.42 -9.97
N ALA A 246 -27.14 -7.83 -10.46
CA ALA A 246 -27.67 -7.39 -11.75
C ALA A 246 -28.10 -5.91 -11.74
N PHE A 247 -28.36 -5.33 -10.56
CA PHE A 247 -28.58 -3.90 -10.41
C PHE A 247 -27.25 -3.13 -10.52
N PHE A 248 -26.22 -3.59 -9.81
CA PHE A 248 -24.90 -2.94 -9.84
C PHE A 248 -24.21 -3.05 -11.20
N GLU A 249 -24.37 -4.17 -11.91
CA GLU A 249 -23.81 -4.33 -13.25
C GLU A 249 -24.45 -3.36 -14.26
N ARG A 250 -25.77 -3.15 -14.17
CA ARG A 250 -26.47 -2.14 -14.98
C ARG A 250 -26.03 -0.71 -14.62
N LEU A 251 -25.82 -0.42 -13.34
CA LEU A 251 -25.30 0.87 -12.89
C LEU A 251 -23.87 1.12 -13.40
N ARG A 252 -23.04 0.07 -13.40
CA ARG A 252 -21.67 0.12 -13.91
C ARG A 252 -21.64 0.40 -15.41
N ILE A 253 -22.44 -0.32 -16.20
CA ILE A 253 -22.55 -0.10 -17.65
C ILE A 253 -23.05 1.31 -17.96
N PHE A 254 -24.01 1.82 -17.20
CA PHE A 254 -24.53 3.17 -17.37
C PHE A 254 -23.48 4.26 -17.08
N LEU A 255 -22.65 4.07 -16.03
CA LEU A 255 -21.66 5.06 -15.62
C LEU A 255 -20.35 4.99 -16.41
N PHE A 256 -19.96 3.81 -16.89
CA PHE A 256 -18.63 3.58 -17.46
C PHE A 256 -18.63 3.01 -18.88
N GLY A 257 -19.81 2.80 -19.48
CA GLY A 257 -19.95 2.19 -20.81
C GLY A 257 -19.64 0.69 -20.83
N GLU A 258 -20.11 -0.01 -21.87
CA GLU A 258 -19.68 -1.38 -22.15
C GLU A 258 -18.22 -1.35 -22.64
N ARG A 259 -17.37 -2.17 -22.02
CA ARG A 259 -16.01 -2.41 -22.52
C ARG A 259 -16.03 -3.42 -23.64
#